data_AF-J3HRZ2-F1
#
_entry.id   AF-J3HRZ2-F1
#
_cell.length_a   1.000
_cell.length_b   1.000
_cell.length_c   1.000
_cell.angle_alpha   90.00
_cell.angle_beta   90.00
_cell.angle_gamma   90.00
#
_symmetry.space_group_name_H-M   'P 1'
#
loop_
_entity.id
_entity.type
_entity.pdbx_description
1 polymer ?
#
loop_
_entity_poly.entity_id
_entity_poly.type
_entity_poly.pdbx_seq_one_letter_code
_entity_poly.pdbx_strand_id
1 'polypeptide(L)' 'MVAKTCAACDCALDSDIIKVTVGGKTVEVCCEECAVALGEAFKANVTSE' A
#
# COMPACT_ATOMS: atom_id res chain seq x y z
N MET A 1 20.97 -1.48 -6.24
CA MET A 1 20.12 -1.77 -5.06
C MET A 1 18.72 -1.29 -5.42
N VAL A 2 17.71 -2.17 -5.48
CA VAL A 2 16.32 -1.70 -5.63
C VAL A 2 15.85 -1.36 -4.22
N ALA A 3 15.74 -0.07 -3.91
CA ALA A 3 15.12 0.36 -2.67
C ALA A 3 13.63 0.07 -2.77
N LYS A 4 13.07 -0.63 -1.77
CA LYS A 4 11.62 -0.76 -1.66
C LYS A 4 11.06 0.58 -1.22
N THR A 5 9.98 1.01 -1.84
CA THR A 5 9.31 2.28 -1.51
C THR A 5 7.85 2.05 -1.17
N CYS A 6 7.29 2.93 -0.35
CA CYS A 6 5.94 2.82 0.14
C CYS A 6 4.99 3.06 -1.02
N ALA A 7 4.08 2.12 -1.29
CA ALA A 7 3.11 2.28 -2.38
C ALA A 7 2.13 3.46 -2.18
N ALA A 8 2.06 4.04 -0.98
CA ALA A 8 1.21 5.19 -0.66
C ALA A 8 1.93 6.54 -0.68
N CYS A 9 3.18 6.60 -0.19
CA CYS A 9 3.91 7.85 0.03
C CYS A 9 5.34 7.85 -0.54
N ASP A 10 5.74 6.78 -1.23
CA ASP A 10 7.05 6.60 -1.88
C ASP A 10 8.29 6.70 -0.96
N CYS A 11 8.10 6.73 0.36
CA CYS A 11 9.20 6.68 1.34
C CYS A 11 9.95 5.35 1.30
N ALA A 12 11.23 5.35 1.68
CA ALA A 12 12.04 4.13 1.75
C ALA A 12 11.47 3.14 2.79
N LEU A 13 11.41 1.86 2.39
CA LEU A 13 10.99 0.74 3.24
C LEU A 13 12.24 -0.03 3.66
N ASP A 14 12.54 0.00 4.96
CA ASP A 14 13.73 -0.64 5.50
C ASP A 14 13.45 -2.01 6.14
N SER A 15 12.59 -2.08 7.17
CA SER A 15 12.37 -3.34 7.92
C SER A 15 10.96 -3.50 8.45
N ASP A 16 10.31 -2.40 8.86
CA ASP A 16 8.92 -2.42 9.29
C ASP A 16 8.01 -2.18 8.07
N ILE A 17 7.64 -3.28 7.42
CA ILE A 17 6.83 -3.29 6.21
C ILE A 17 5.56 -4.08 6.41
N ILE A 18 4.44 -3.43 6.12
CA ILE A 18 3.12 -4.04 6.17
C ILE A 18 2.70 -4.40 4.75
N LYS A 19 2.27 -5.64 4.57
CA LYS A 19 1.80 -6.15 3.27
C LYS A 19 0.28 -6.05 3.22
N VAL A 20 -0.22 -5.27 2.28
CA VAL A 20 -1.65 -5.11 2.03
C VAL A 20 -2.00 -5.63 0.66
N THR A 21 -3.13 -6.31 0.53
CA THR A 21 -3.64 -6.80 -0.75
C THR A 21 -4.77 -5.91 -1.22
N VAL A 22 -4.53 -5.18 -2.30
CA VAL A 22 -5.50 -4.28 -2.95
C VAL A 22 -5.72 -4.77 -4.38
N GLY A 23 -6.97 -5.10 -4.73
CA GLY A 23 -7.30 -5.56 -6.09
C GLY A 23 -6.58 -6.80 -6.58
N GLY A 24 -6.32 -7.74 -5.68
CA GLY A 24 -5.56 -8.95 -5.99
C GLY A 24 -4.06 -8.73 -6.18
N LYS A 25 -3.55 -7.50 -5.96
CA LYS A 25 -2.12 -7.19 -5.93
C LYS A 25 -1.68 -6.92 -4.50
N THR A 26 -0.62 -7.61 -4.07
CA THR A 26 0.02 -7.35 -2.78
C THR A 26 1.03 -6.22 -2.93
N VAL A 27 0.89 -5.18 -2.12
CA VAL A 27 1.79 -4.02 -2.07
C VAL A 27 2.33 -3.84 -0.65
N GLU A 28 3.45 -3.16 -0.53
CA GLU A 28 4.17 -2.93 0.73
C GLU A 28 4.05 -1.46 1.15
N VAL A 29 3.81 -1.22 2.44
CA VAL A 29 3.72 0.13 3.01
C VAL A 29 4.57 0.29 4.26
N CYS A 30 4.91 1.53 4.60
CA CYS A 30 5.71 1.90 5.76
C CYS A 30 4.93 1.98 7.08
N CYS A 31 3.59 2.04 7.06
CA CYS A 31 2.76 2.15 8.26
C CYS A 31 1.32 1.70 8.02
N GLU A 32 0.58 1.42 9.11
CA GLU A 32 -0.83 0.99 9.05
C GLU A 32 -1.73 2.04 8.40
N GLU A 33 -1.48 3.33 8.64
CA GLU A 33 -2.24 4.43 8.01
C GLU A 33 -2.16 4.38 6.48
N CYS A 34 -0.97 4.11 5.93
CA CYS A 34 -0.79 3.93 4.50
C CYS A 34 -1.53 2.68 3.98
N ALA A 35 -1.53 1.59 4.76
CA ALA A 35 -2.27 0.37 4.44
C ALA A 35 -3.79 0.61 4.39
N VAL A 36 -4.32 1.31 5.40
CA VAL A 36 -5.74 1.68 5.48
C VAL A 36 -6.12 2.62 4.35
N ALA A 37 -5.34 3.68 4.10
CA ALA A 37 -5.58 4.63 3.03
C ALA A 37 -5.61 3.96 1.65
N LEU A 38 -4.67 3.06 1.35
CA LEU A 38 -4.66 2.27 0.12
C LEU A 38 -5.88 1.34 0.01
N GLY A 39 -6.26 0.69 1.12
CA GLY A 39 -7.43 -0.19 1.16
C GLY A 39 -8.75 0.55 0.91
N GLU A 40 -8.93 1.71 1.54
CA GLU A 40 -10.09 2.60 1.39
C GLU A 40 -10.17 3.16 -0.04
N ALA A 41 -9.05 3.70 -0.56
CA ALA A 41 -8.97 4.19 -1.94
C ALA A 41 -9.27 3.09 -2.96
N PHE A 42 -8.78 1.87 -2.70
CA PHE A 42 -9.08 0.73 -3.56
C PHE A 42 -10.58 0.39 -3.53
N LYS A 43 -11.19 0.25 -2.34
CA LYS A 43 -12.62 -0.01 -2.17
C LYS A 43 -13.50 1.05 -2.85
N ALA A 44 -13.12 2.32 -2.74
CA ALA A 44 -13.81 3.43 -3.39
C ALA A 44 -13.71 3.36 -4.93
N ASN A 45 -12.59 2.89 -5.48
CA ASN A 45 -12.45 2.76 -6.94
C ASN A 45 -13.18 1.53 -7.51
N VAL A 46 -13.26 0.41 -6.78
CA VAL A 46 -13.92 -0.82 -7.29
C VAL A 46 -15.45 -0.83 -7.17
N THR A 47 -16.06 0.21 -6.62
CA THR A 47 -17.53 0.33 -6.49
C THR A 47 -18.15 1.20 -7.59
N SER A 48 -17.40 1.51 -8.66
CA SER A 48 -17.86 2.27 -9.82
C SER A 48 -17.98 1.39 -11.07
N GLU A 49 -18.74 0.30 -11.02
CA GLU A 49 -19.24 -0.41 -12.22
C GLU A 49 -20.71 -0.80 -12.03
#